data_AF-A0A6M0JZH9-F1
#
_entry.id   AF-A0A6M0JZH9-F1
#
_cell.length_a   1.000
_cell.length_b   1.000
_cell.length_c   1.000
_cell.angle_alpha   90.00
_cell.angle_beta   90.00
_cell.angle_gamma   90.00
#
_symmetry.space_group_name_H-M   'P 1'
#
loop_
_entity.id
_entity.type
_entity.pdbx_description
1 polymer ?
#
loop_
_entity_poly.entity_id
_entity_poly.type
_entity_poly.pdbx_seq_one_letter_code
_entity_poly.pdbx_strand_id
1 'polypeptide(L)' 'MTPEEIEARFAGTGLGRKRLSEVCEMVGLDVRTGQERLASVGIEAAPDDGIRDLADANGKRPIDLLVIILNGSQ' A
#
# COMPACT_ATOMS: atom_id res chain seq x y z
N MET A 1 12.02 4.54 3.55
CA MET A 1 12.58 4.52 2.17
C MET A 1 12.09 5.76 1.45
N THR A 2 12.85 6.31 0.51
CA THR A 2 12.31 7.42 -0.29
C THR A 2 11.23 6.89 -1.25
N PRO A 3 10.26 7.73 -1.67
CA PRO A 3 9.29 7.32 -2.69
C PRO A 3 9.94 6.81 -3.97
N GLU A 4 11.07 7.39 -4.38
CA GLU A 4 11.81 7.01 -5.59
C GLU A 4 12.42 5.60 -5.47
N GLU A 5 12.98 5.24 -4.30
CA GLU A 5 13.48 3.90 -4.04
C GLU A 5 12.36 2.85 -4.08
N ILE A 6 11.17 3.21 -3.58
CA ILE A 6 9.98 2.35 -3.61
C ILE A 6 9.49 2.19 -5.05
N GLU A 7 9.37 3.27 -5.81
CA GLU A 7 8.94 3.23 -7.21
C GLU A 7 9.91 2.41 -8.06
N ALA A 8 11.22 2.61 -7.90
CA ALA A 8 12.25 1.83 -8.61
C ALA A 8 12.17 0.32 -8.31
N ARG A 9 11.80 -0.06 -7.09
CA ARG A 9 11.72 -1.47 -6.66
C ARG A 9 10.41 -2.15 -7.04
N PHE A 10 9.29 -1.42 -7.04
CA PHE A 10 7.95 -2.01 -7.14
C PHE A 10 7.16 -1.60 -8.38
N ALA A 11 7.60 -0.64 -9.17
CA ALA A 11 6.99 -0.35 -10.47
C ALA A 11 7.02 -1.60 -11.37
N GLY A 12 5.93 -1.87 -12.08
CA GLY A 12 5.83 -3.02 -12.99
C GLY A 12 5.63 -4.40 -12.33
N THR A 13 5.67 -4.51 -10.99
CA THR A 13 5.52 -5.81 -10.27
C THR A 13 4.08 -6.35 -10.25
N GLY A 14 3.12 -5.61 -10.81
CA GLY A 14 1.71 -5.96 -10.76
C GLY A 14 1.03 -5.61 -9.42
N LEU A 15 1.60 -4.69 -8.64
CA LEU A 15 1.07 -4.22 -7.34
C LEU A 15 -0.45 -3.96 -7.35
N GLY A 16 -0.96 -3.25 -8.36
CA GLY A 16 -2.40 -2.95 -8.46
C GLY A 16 -3.29 -4.18 -8.70
N ARG A 17 -2.76 -5.38 -8.92
CA ARG A 17 -3.56 -6.62 -9.04
C ARG A 17 -3.66 -7.38 -7.72
N LYS A 18 -3.04 -6.87 -6.66
CA LYS A 18 -2.94 -7.53 -5.35
C LYS A 18 -3.95 -6.97 -4.37
N ARG A 19 -4.25 -7.75 -3.34
CA ARG A 19 -4.97 -7.35 -2.14
C ARG A 19 -4.02 -6.68 -1.14
N LEU A 20 -4.58 -5.94 -0.18
CA LEU A 20 -3.79 -5.34 0.90
C LEU A 20 -2.96 -6.37 1.66
N SER A 21 -3.57 -7.50 2.04
CA SER A 21 -2.88 -8.61 2.73
C SER A 21 -1.66 -9.12 1.96
N GLU A 22 -1.81 -9.37 0.66
CA GLU A 22 -0.70 -9.82 -0.21
C GLU A 22 0.42 -8.78 -0.33
N VAL A 23 0.09 -7.49 -0.34
CA VAL A 23 1.09 -6.42 -0.39
C VAL A 23 1.84 -6.32 0.93
N CYS A 24 1.14 -6.39 2.06
CA CYS A 24 1.77 -6.40 3.38
C CYS A 24 2.70 -7.62 3.53
N GLU A 25 2.26 -8.82 3.13
CA GLU A 25 3.08 -10.03 3.12
C GLU A 25 4.33 -9.88 2.25
N MET A 26 4.19 -9.33 1.03
CA MET A 26 5.32 -9.11 0.10
C MET A 26 6.44 -8.26 0.70
N VAL A 27 6.10 -7.29 1.55
CA VAL A 27 7.07 -6.40 2.19
C VAL A 27 7.41 -6.80 3.63
N GLY A 28 6.93 -7.96 4.10
CA GLY A 28 7.22 -8.48 5.43
C GLY A 28 6.56 -7.70 6.56
N LEU A 29 5.37 -7.13 6.31
CA LEU A 29 4.62 -6.30 7.24
C LEU A 29 3.30 -6.99 7.62
N ASP A 30 2.90 -6.85 8.88
CA ASP A 30 1.59 -7.33 9.34
C ASP A 30 0.46 -6.52 8.68
N VAL A 31 -0.59 -7.18 8.20
CA VAL A 31 -1.69 -6.53 7.48
C VAL A 31 -2.37 -5.45 8.32
N ARG A 32 -2.48 -5.64 9.63
CA ARG A 32 -3.07 -4.65 10.54
C ARG A 32 -2.24 -3.38 10.59
N THR A 33 -0.90 -3.51 10.62
CA THR A 33 0.00 -2.35 10.53
C THR A 33 -0.22 -1.60 9.20
N GLY A 34 -0.45 -2.32 8.11
CA GLY A 34 -0.78 -1.71 6.81
C GLY A 34 -2.08 -0.91 6.86
N GLN A 35 -3.12 -1.48 7.46
CA GLN A 35 -4.41 -0.82 7.68
C GLN A 35 -4.27 0.43 8.55
N GLU A 36 -3.56 0.34 9.68
CA GLU A 36 -3.33 1.46 10.59
C GLU A 36 -2.61 2.63 9.90
N ARG A 37 -1.60 2.32 9.07
CA ARG A 37 -0.86 3.34 8.30
C ARG A 37 -1.72 3.99 7.21
N LEU A 38 -2.53 3.23 6.50
CA LEU A 38 -3.49 3.77 5.54
C LEU A 38 -4.56 4.64 6.25
N ALA A 39 -5.09 4.17 7.38
CA ALA A 39 -6.06 4.91 8.18
C ALA A 39 -5.50 6.23 8.71
N SER A 40 -4.20 6.30 9.04
CA SER A 40 -3.53 7.52 9.50
C SER A 40 -3.59 8.68 8.49
N VAL A 41 -3.81 8.36 7.21
CA VAL A 41 -3.98 9.35 6.12
C VAL A 41 -5.41 9.36 5.57
N GLY A 42 -6.37 8.81 6.30
CA GLY A 42 -7.79 8.82 5.95
C GLY A 42 -8.23 7.75 4.94
N ILE A 43 -7.43 6.70 4.72
CA ILE A 43 -7.77 5.58 3.83
C ILE A 43 -8.18 4.38 4.69
N GLU A 44 -9.47 4.07 4.72
CA GLU A 44 -9.97 2.83 5.30
C GLU A 44 -9.75 1.67 4.32
N ALA A 45 -9.25 0.55 4.81
CA ALA A 45 -8.98 -0.63 3.99
C ALA A 45 -9.18 -1.93 4.79
N ALA A 46 -9.76 -2.93 4.14
CA ALA A 46 -9.84 -4.30 4.61
C ALA A 46 -8.69 -5.16 4.02
N PRO A 47 -8.33 -6.30 4.65
CA PRO A 47 -7.26 -7.17 4.16
C PRO A 47 -7.47 -7.69 2.73
N ASP A 48 -8.74 -7.85 2.34
CA ASP A 48 -9.12 -8.37 1.03
C ASP A 48 -9.31 -7.29 -0.03
N ASP A 49 -9.21 -6.01 0.32
CA ASP A 49 -9.40 -4.93 -0.64
C ASP A 49 -8.29 -4.90 -1.68
N GLY A 50 -8.69 -4.69 -2.95
CA GLY A 50 -7.78 -4.56 -4.06
C GLY A 50 -7.02 -3.24 -4.01
N ILE A 51 -5.70 -3.29 -4.17
CA ILE A 51 -4.85 -2.09 -4.10
C ILE A 51 -5.17 -1.08 -5.20
N ARG A 52 -5.52 -1.53 -6.41
CA ARG A 52 -5.96 -0.61 -7.47
C ARG A 52 -7.25 0.09 -7.09
N ASP A 53 -8.24 -0.65 -6.62
CA ASP A 53 -9.56 -0.10 -6.30
C ASP A 53 -9.45 0.90 -5.13
N LEU A 54 -8.67 0.58 -4.10
CA LEU A 54 -8.36 1.51 -3.01
C LEU A 54 -7.65 2.78 -3.50
N ALA A 55 -6.70 2.64 -4.41
CA ALA A 55 -5.97 3.77 -4.95
C ALA A 55 -6.89 4.69 -5.77
N ASP A 56 -7.66 4.09 -6.68
CA ASP A 56 -8.57 4.82 -7.56
C ASP A 56 -9.65 5.54 -6.73
N ALA A 57 -10.23 4.88 -5.72
CA ALA A 57 -11.21 5.48 -4.81
C ALA A 57 -10.69 6.69 -4.03
N ASN A 58 -9.37 6.78 -3.83
CA ASN A 58 -8.71 7.85 -3.08
C ASN A 58 -7.90 8.82 -3.97
N GLY A 59 -8.04 8.72 -5.30
CA GLY A 59 -7.32 9.57 -6.25
C GLY A 59 -5.80 9.39 -6.19
N LYS A 60 -5.33 8.18 -5.91
CA LYS A 60 -3.91 7.81 -5.79
C LYS A 60 -3.54 6.75 -6.81
N ARG A 61 -2.24 6.54 -7.01
CA ARG A 61 -1.71 5.38 -7.74
C ARG A 61 -1.47 4.23 -6.75
N PRO A 62 -1.53 2.96 -7.19
CA PRO A 62 -1.17 1.80 -6.36
C PRO A 62 0.16 1.96 -5.61
N ILE A 63 1.17 2.53 -6.27
CA ILE A 63 2.50 2.73 -5.68
C ILE A 63 2.48 3.74 -4.53
N ASP A 64 1.59 4.73 -4.57
CA ASP A 64 1.47 5.74 -3.51
C ASP A 64 0.94 5.12 -2.22
N LEU A 65 0.07 4.09 -2.30
CA LEU A 65 -0.37 3.32 -1.14
C LEU A 65 0.78 2.54 -0.52
N LEU A 66 1.66 1.97 -1.35
CA LEU A 66 2.85 1.28 -0.84
C LEU A 66 3.81 2.24 -0.13
N VAL A 67 3.97 3.47 -0.64
CA VAL A 67 4.73 4.52 0.04
C VAL A 67 4.16 4.82 1.42
N ILE A 68 2.83 4.97 1.53
CA ILE A 68 2.15 5.17 2.82
C ILE A 68 2.36 3.96 3.74
N ILE A 69 2.17 2.74 3.23
CA ILE A 69 2.33 1.50 4.02
C ILE A 69 3.78 1.33 4.50
N LEU A 70 4.80 1.68 3.72
CA LEU A 70 6.20 1.49 4.11
C LEU A 70 6.74 2.63 5.00
N ASN A 71 6.23 3.85 4.82
CA ASN A 71 6.70 5.03 5.54
C ASN A 71 5.76 5.52 6.65
N GLY A 72 4.63 4.86 6.87
CA GLY A 72 3.73 5.18 7.97
C GLY A 72 4.46 5.07 9.31
N SER A 73 4.33 6.12 10.11
CA SER A 73 5.19 6.48 11.23
C SER A 73 5.44 5.35 12.24
N GLN A 74 6.65 5.37 12.80
CA GLN A 74 7.02 4.76 14.09
C GLN A 74 6.16 5.32 15.22
#